data_AF-A0A257KT54-F1
#
_entry.id   AF-A0A257KT54-F1
#
_cell.length_a   1.000
_cell.length_b   1.000
_cell.length_c   1.000
_cell.angle_alpha   90.00
_cell.angle_beta   90.00
_cell.angle_gamma   90.00
#
_symmetry.space_group_name_H-M   'P 1'
#
loop_
_entity.id
_entity.type
_entity.pdbx_description
1 polymer ?
#
loop_
_entity_poly.entity_id
_entity_poly.type
_entity_poly.pdbx_seq_one_letter_code
_entity_poly.pdbx_strand_id
1 'polypeptide(L)' 'MTGSKPHDASKTREKAEAEKQRLDDALNEGLKETFPGSDPVSVTQPAQSKADDRIKRHE' A
#
# COMPACT_ATOMS: atom_id res chain seq x y z
N MET A 1 -40.82 -19.52 27.97
CA MET A 1 -40.26 -18.16 28.06
C MET A 1 -38.76 -18.27 28.21
N THR A 2 -37.96 -17.80 27.24
CA THR A 2 -36.61 -17.24 27.47
C THR A 2 -36.15 -16.58 26.17
N GLY A 3 -36.48 -15.30 26.00
CA GLY A 3 -35.82 -14.45 25.00
C GLY A 3 -34.42 -14.13 25.50
N SER A 4 -33.39 -14.74 24.91
CA SER A 4 -32.01 -14.42 25.23
C SER A 4 -31.70 -13.01 24.72
N LYS A 5 -31.24 -12.15 25.63
CA LYS A 5 -31.16 -10.70 25.47
C LYS A 5 -29.97 -10.30 24.58
N PRO A 6 -30.08 -9.29 23.68
CA PRO A 6 -29.06 -8.96 22.67
C PRO A 6 -27.74 -8.36 23.18
N HIS A 7 -27.53 -8.27 24.51
CA HIS A 7 -26.37 -7.62 25.11
C HIS A 7 -25.04 -8.36 24.88
N ASP A 8 -25.06 -9.65 24.58
CA ASP A 8 -23.83 -10.44 24.37
C ASP A 8 -23.27 -10.24 22.95
N ALA A 9 -24.16 -10.06 21.96
CA ALA A 9 -23.79 -9.83 20.57
C ALA A 9 -23.21 -8.42 20.31
N SER A 10 -23.58 -7.41 21.11
CA SER A 10 -23.00 -6.07 21.00
C SER A 10 -21.57 -6.04 21.55
N LYS A 11 -21.34 -6.72 22.68
CA LYS A 11 -20.04 -6.76 23.37
C LYS A 11 -18.96 -7.49 22.56
N THR A 12 -19.37 -8.52 21.83
CA THR A 12 -18.50 -9.28 20.92
C THR A 12 -18.14 -8.48 19.68
N ARG A 13 -19.08 -7.71 19.11
CA ARG A 13 -18.79 -6.78 18.00
C ARG A 13 -17.85 -5.65 18.40
N GLU A 14 -18.08 -5.02 19.54
CA GLU A 14 -17.19 -3.95 20.05
C GLU A 14 -15.75 -4.44 20.22
N LYS A 15 -15.56 -5.67 20.73
CA LYS A 15 -14.23 -6.29 20.82
C LYS A 15 -13.61 -6.55 19.45
N ALA A 16 -14.38 -7.07 18.50
CA ALA A 16 -13.89 -7.35 17.14
C ALA A 16 -13.51 -6.06 16.39
N GLU A 17 -14.27 -4.99 16.57
CA GLU A 17 -13.96 -3.67 16.00
C GLU A 17 -12.69 -3.07 16.60
N ALA A 18 -12.52 -3.18 17.93
CA ALA A 18 -11.31 -2.74 18.61
C ALA A 18 -10.06 -3.52 18.17
N GLU A 19 -10.19 -4.83 17.93
CA GLU A 19 -9.11 -5.65 17.40
C GLU A 19 -8.77 -5.27 15.95
N LYS A 20 -9.79 -5.08 15.11
CA LYS A 20 -9.60 -4.64 13.72
C LYS A 20 -8.86 -3.31 13.64
N GLN A 21 -9.24 -2.32 14.46
CA GLN A 21 -8.56 -1.02 14.48
C GLN A 21 -7.07 -1.16 14.82
N ARG A 22 -6.73 -1.97 15.83
CA ARG A 22 -5.32 -2.22 16.20
C ARG A 22 -4.52 -2.86 15.07
N LEU A 23 -5.13 -3.80 14.35
CA LEU A 23 -4.48 -4.46 13.20
C LEU A 23 -4.29 -3.49 12.02
N ASP A 24 -5.29 -2.67 11.73
CA ASP A 24 -5.21 -1.65 10.66
C ASP A 24 -4.10 -0.62 10.95
N ASP A 25 -3.94 -0.21 12.21
CA ASP A 25 -2.88 0.71 12.61
C ASP A 25 -1.48 0.09 12.44
N ALA A 26 -1.30 -1.16 12.89
CA ALA A 26 -0.04 -1.89 12.75
C ALA A 26 0.33 -2.14 11.27
N LEU A 27 -0.66 -2.45 10.43
CA LEU A 27 -0.44 -2.57 8.98
C LEU A 27 0.02 -1.24 8.37
N ASN A 28 -0.64 -0.14 8.72
CA ASN A 28 -0.29 1.18 8.20
C ASN A 28 1.10 1.64 8.66
N GLU A 29 1.48 1.37 9.90
CA GLU A 29 2.82 1.65 10.42
C GLU A 29 3.89 0.89 9.62
N GLY A 30 3.72 -0.43 9.45
CA GLY A 30 4.65 -1.24 8.67
C GLY A 30 4.76 -0.81 7.20
N LEU A 31 3.65 -0.40 6.57
CA LEU A 31 3.66 0.06 5.18
C LEU A 31 4.35 1.41 4.99
N LYS A 32 4.30 2.31 5.97
CA LYS A 32 4.99 3.62 5.90
C LYS A 32 6.51 3.48 5.87
N GLU A 33 7.06 2.46 6.51
CA GLU A 33 8.50 2.22 6.60
C GLU A 33 9.05 1.33 5.48
N THR A 34 8.18 0.54 4.84
CA THR A 34 8.60 -0.49 3.86
C THR A 34 8.82 0.07 2.45
N PHE A 35 8.30 1.25 2.16
CA PHE A 35 8.48 1.86 0.84
C PHE A 35 9.25 3.18 1.00
N PRO A 36 10.53 3.25 0.58
CA PRO A 36 11.10 4.55 0.25
C PRO A 36 10.11 5.20 -0.72
N GLY A 37 9.58 6.38 -0.36
CA GLY A 37 8.50 7.04 -1.11
C GLY A 37 8.83 7.04 -2.59
N SER A 38 8.25 6.10 -3.33
CA SER A 38 8.66 5.66 -4.67
C SER A 38 10.14 5.94 -4.97
N ASP A 39 11.06 5.03 -4.62
CA ASP A 39 12.45 5.08 -5.10
C ASP A 39 12.45 5.63 -6.55
N PRO A 40 13.02 6.83 -6.80
CA PRO A 40 12.79 7.53 -8.05
C PRO A 40 13.07 6.59 -9.21
N VAL A 41 12.18 6.57 -10.20
CA VAL A 41 12.40 5.81 -11.45
C VAL A 41 13.82 6.13 -11.89
N SER A 42 14.69 5.11 -11.92
CA SER A 42 16.04 5.25 -12.45
C SER A 42 15.91 5.62 -13.92
N VAL A 43 15.94 6.92 -14.22
CA VAL A 43 15.90 7.44 -15.59
C VAL A 43 17.29 7.30 -16.21
N THR A 44 17.82 6.07 -16.22
CA THR A 44 18.98 5.79 -17.05
C THR A 44 18.46 5.55 -18.45
N GLN A 45 18.55 6.56 -19.32
CA GLN A 45 18.46 6.28 -20.75
C GLN A 45 19.59 5.29 -21.08
N PRO A 46 19.28 4.14 -21.70
CA PRO A 46 20.33 3.30 -22.25
C PRO A 46 21.16 4.13 -23.23
N ALA A 47 22.43 3.77 -23.40
CA ALA A 47 23.31 4.45 -24.35
C ALA A 47 22.61 4.57 -25.72
N GLN A 48 22.75 5.75 -26.34
CA GLN A 48 22.14 6.08 -27.62
C GLN A 48 22.39 4.93 -28.61
N SER A 49 21.33 4.47 -29.26
CA SER A 49 21.45 3.38 -30.22
C SER A 49 22.07 3.89 -31.53
N LYS A 50 22.70 3.01 -32.30
CA LYS A 50 23.24 3.35 -33.63
C LYS A 50 22.17 3.88 -34.61
N ALA A 51 20.89 3.60 -34.33
CA ALA A 51 19.77 4.15 -35.10
C ALA A 51 19.55 5.64 -34.77
N ASP A 52 19.75 6.05 -33.52
CA ASP A 52 19.61 7.44 -33.06
C ASP A 52 20.68 8.35 -33.67
N ASP A 53 21.92 7.84 -33.81
CA ASP A 53 23.02 8.57 -34.47
C ASP A 53 22.76 8.86 -35.95
N ARG A 54 21.95 8.03 -36.63
CA ARG A 54 21.64 8.21 -38.05
C ARG A 54 20.72 9.41 -38.29
N ILE A 55 19.85 9.71 -37.32
CA ILE A 55 18.88 10.81 -37.40
C ILE A 55 19.58 12.17 -37.26
N LYS A 56 20.57 12.27 -36.35
CA LYS A 56 21.35 13.51 -36.12
C LYS A 56 22.28 13.91 -37.28
N ARG A 57 22.58 12.98 -38.19
CA ARG A 57 23.46 13.25 -39.35
C ARG A 57 22.72 13.77 -40.59
N HIS A 58 21.41 13.96 -40.49
CA HIS A 58 20.57 14.35 -41.62
C HIS A 58 19.90 15.72 -41.45
N GLU A 59 20.29 16.50 -40.42
CA GLU A 59 19.99 17.93 -40.27
C GLU A 59 21.15 18.81 -40.77
#